data_AF-A0A257Y6J7-F1
#
_entry.id   AF-A0A257Y6J7-F1
#
_cell.length_a   1.000
_cell.length_b   1.000
_cell.length_c   1.000
_cell.angle_alpha   90.00
_cell.angle_beta   90.00
_cell.angle_gamma   90.00
#
_symmetry.space_group_name_H-M   'P 1'
#
loop_
_entity.id
_entity.type
_entity.pdbx_description
1 polymer ?
#
loop_
_entity_poly.entity_id
_entity_poly.type
_entity_poly.pdbx_seq_one_letter_code
_entity_poly.pdbx_strand_id
1 'polypeptide(L)'
;GLALRDAVLAAAPLLTTEGLKLKWPNDLILDGGKLAGILVEGGTDAAGRPAAVIGFGVNCLHHPEDLPYRATSLEAAGAPTAPDRVLEALDRAMAVRLNQWNGGNGFPSVRTDWMRHALAIGDTVSVRIGEREVTGRFESIDARGAMMLRRRDGIAEIITAGDVSLPKAE
;
A
#
# COMPACT_ATOMS: atom_id res chain seq x y z
N GLY A 1 0.82 2.40 -4.71
CA GLY A 1 -0.31 1.70 -4.09
C GLY A 1 -1.44 1.46 -5.08
N LEU A 2 -2.29 2.46 -5.32
CA LEU A 2 -3.50 2.33 -6.15
C LEU A 2 -3.25 1.72 -7.54
N ALA A 3 -2.27 2.24 -8.29
CA ALA A 3 -1.99 1.70 -9.62
C ALA A 3 -1.58 0.22 -9.60
N LEU A 4 -0.80 -0.21 -8.59
CA LEU A 4 -0.42 -1.62 -8.46
C LEU A 4 -1.63 -2.49 -8.13
N ARG A 5 -2.54 -2.00 -7.28
CA ARG A 5 -3.81 -2.68 -6.99
C ARG A 5 -4.65 -2.83 -8.26
N ASP A 6 -4.81 -1.75 -9.03
CA ASP A 6 -5.58 -1.76 -10.27
C ASP A 6 -4.96 -2.70 -11.31
N ALA A 7 -3.62 -2.70 -11.42
CA ALA A 7 -2.87 -3.59 -12.29
C ALA A 7 -3.08 -5.06 -11.93
N VAL A 8 -3.00 -5.41 -10.65
CA VAL A 8 -3.25 -6.78 -10.17
C VAL A 8 -4.67 -7.22 -10.52
N LEU A 9 -5.68 -6.39 -10.28
CA LEU A 9 -7.08 -6.73 -10.59
C LEU A 9 -7.32 -6.88 -12.10
N ALA A 10 -6.67 -6.05 -12.91
CA ALA A 10 -6.77 -6.14 -14.37
C ALA A 10 -6.03 -7.37 -14.93
N ALA A 11 -4.88 -7.75 -14.35
CA ALA A 11 -4.07 -8.87 -14.81
C ALA A 11 -4.58 -10.23 -14.31
N ALA A 12 -5.22 -10.27 -13.13
CA ALA A 12 -5.68 -11.46 -12.44
C ALA A 12 -7.21 -11.43 -12.21
N PRO A 13 -8.04 -11.59 -13.25
CA PRO A 13 -9.50 -11.41 -13.17
C PRO A 13 -10.22 -12.46 -12.29
N LEU A 14 -9.53 -13.53 -11.90
CA LEU A 14 -10.04 -14.56 -10.99
C LEU A 14 -9.96 -14.15 -9.51
N LEU A 15 -9.22 -13.08 -9.19
CA LEU A 15 -9.12 -12.59 -7.81
C LEU A 15 -10.40 -11.88 -7.38
N THR A 16 -10.78 -12.11 -6.12
CA THR A 16 -11.80 -11.30 -5.46
C THR A 16 -11.23 -9.93 -5.10
N THR A 17 -12.04 -8.89 -5.28
CA THR A 17 -11.59 -7.51 -5.01
C THR A 17 -11.60 -7.15 -3.53
N GLU A 18 -12.38 -7.88 -2.72
CA GLU A 18 -12.62 -7.61 -1.30
C GLU A 18 -11.38 -7.85 -0.45
N GLY A 19 -10.64 -8.93 -0.75
CA GLY A 19 -9.42 -9.34 -0.06
C GLY A 19 -8.20 -8.47 -0.33
N LEU A 20 -8.23 -7.66 -1.40
CA LEU A 20 -7.08 -6.88 -1.86
C LEU A 20 -7.07 -5.46 -1.27
N LYS A 21 -6.25 -5.25 -0.24
CA LYS A 21 -6.16 -4.02 0.57
C LYS A 21 -4.78 -3.35 0.47
N LEU A 22 -4.76 -2.03 0.67
CA LEU A 22 -3.55 -1.22 0.78
C LEU A 22 -3.19 -1.04 2.25
N LYS A 23 -2.06 -1.59 2.68
CA LYS A 23 -1.53 -1.37 4.01
C LYS A 23 -0.56 -0.20 3.98
N TRP A 24 -0.84 0.82 4.79
CA TRP A 24 0.06 1.96 4.94
C TRP A 24 1.42 1.50 5.52
N PRO A 25 2.55 2.06 5.06
CA PRO A 25 2.62 3.04 3.98
C PRO A 25 2.65 2.41 2.57
N ASN A 26 3.08 1.15 2.47
CA ASN A 26 3.80 0.71 1.28
C ASN A 26 3.46 -0.71 0.78
N ASP A 27 2.45 -1.38 1.35
CA ASP A 27 2.19 -2.79 1.07
C ASP A 27 0.83 -3.02 0.42
N LEU A 28 0.77 -4.01 -0.48
CA LEU A 28 -0.47 -4.59 -0.99
C LEU A 28 -0.68 -5.94 -0.30
N ILE A 29 -1.83 -6.08 0.36
CA ILE A 29 -2.20 -7.25 1.15
C ILE A 29 -3.37 -7.94 0.44
N LEU A 30 -3.28 -9.26 0.28
CA LEU A 30 -4.33 -10.12 -0.25
C LEU A 30 -4.67 -11.19 0.80
N ASP A 31 -5.90 -11.15 1.32
CA ASP A 31 -6.41 -12.10 2.32
C ASP A 31 -5.45 -12.27 3.52
N GLY A 32 -4.98 -11.13 4.04
CA GLY A 32 -4.04 -11.06 5.16
C GLY A 32 -2.59 -11.42 4.84
N GLY A 33 -2.28 -11.89 3.63
CA GLY A 33 -0.92 -12.16 3.16
C GLY A 33 -0.34 -10.97 2.38
N LYS A 34 0.94 -10.65 2.61
CA LYS A 34 1.65 -9.67 1.80
C LYS A 34 1.85 -10.19 0.37
N LEU A 35 1.24 -9.51 -0.60
CA LEU A 35 1.32 -9.81 -2.02
C LEU A 35 2.39 -8.97 -2.72
N ALA A 36 2.49 -7.69 -2.35
CA ALA A 36 3.46 -6.78 -2.95
C ALA A 36 3.99 -5.76 -1.95
N GLY A 37 5.21 -5.29 -2.20
CA GLY A 37 5.83 -4.15 -1.52
C GLY A 37 6.17 -3.05 -2.52
N ILE A 38 6.12 -1.80 -2.06
CA ILE A 38 6.37 -0.60 -2.87
C ILE A 38 7.34 0.31 -2.10
N LEU A 39 8.36 0.82 -2.76
CA LEU A 39 9.29 1.78 -2.20
C LEU A 39 9.39 2.98 -3.13
N VAL A 40 9.36 4.18 -2.54
CA VAL A 40 9.50 5.43 -3.29
C VAL A 40 10.68 6.19 -2.71
N GLU A 41 11.68 6.45 -3.55
CA GLU A 41 12.87 7.20 -3.20
C GLU A 41 12.85 8.54 -3.94
N GLY A 42 12.93 9.64 -3.19
CA GLY A 42 13.00 10.98 -3.74
C GLY A 42 14.45 11.42 -3.97
N GLY A 43 14.67 12.23 -5.00
CA GLY A 43 15.98 12.80 -5.29
C GLY A 43 15.90 13.92 -6.31
N THR A 44 17.03 14.19 -6.95
CA THR A 44 17.11 15.13 -8.08
C THR A 44 17.69 14.41 -9.29
N ASP A 45 17.18 14.73 -10.48
CA ASP A 45 17.79 14.25 -11.72
C ASP A 45 19.11 14.98 -12.03
N ALA A 46 19.77 14.60 -13.13
CA ALA A 46 21.03 15.19 -13.56
C ALA A 46 20.94 16.71 -13.86
N ALA A 47 19.74 17.25 -14.07
CA ALA A 47 19.48 18.67 -14.29
C ALA A 47 19.05 19.41 -13.00
N GLY A 48 19.07 18.73 -11.84
CA GLY A 48 18.69 19.30 -10.54
C GLY A 48 17.18 19.40 -10.32
N ARG A 49 16.36 18.77 -11.18
CA ARG A 49 14.90 18.78 -11.03
C ARG A 49 14.45 17.70 -10.05
N PRO A 50 13.40 17.91 -9.26
CA PRO A 50 12.85 16.87 -8.39
C PRO A 50 12.51 15.60 -9.18
N ALA A 51 12.96 14.45 -8.68
CA ALA A 51 12.71 13.14 -9.24
C ALA A 51 12.28 12.16 -8.15
N ALA A 52 11.50 11.14 -8.54
CA ALA A 52 11.14 10.03 -7.68
C ALA A 52 11.37 8.71 -8.43
N VAL A 53 11.99 7.74 -7.76
CA VAL A 53 12.15 6.38 -8.24
C VAL A 53 11.18 5.50 -7.47
N ILE A 54 10.32 4.78 -8.20
CA ILE A 54 9.32 3.88 -7.60
C ILE A 54 9.77 2.44 -7.86
N GLY A 55 10.27 1.78 -6.81
CA GLY A 55 10.50 0.35 -6.79
C GLY A 55 9.25 -0.40 -6.35
N PHE A 56 8.97 -1.55 -6.95
CA PHE A 56 7.89 -2.44 -6.52
C PHE A 56 8.28 -3.90 -6.76
N GLY A 57 7.74 -4.79 -5.93
CA GLY A 57 7.86 -6.23 -6.10
C GLY A 57 6.50 -6.89 -5.88
N VAL A 58 6.08 -7.75 -6.82
CA VAL A 58 4.82 -8.49 -6.75
C VAL A 58 5.10 -9.98 -6.76
N ASN A 59 4.61 -10.69 -5.76
CA ASN A 59 4.66 -12.14 -5.71
C ASN A 59 3.67 -12.72 -6.74
N CYS A 60 4.15 -13.05 -7.93
CA CYS A 60 3.30 -13.54 -9.02
C CYS A 60 3.07 -15.06 -8.89
N LEU A 61 4.13 -15.83 -9.15
CA LEU A 61 4.09 -17.30 -9.13
C LEU A 61 4.53 -17.87 -7.78
N HIS A 62 5.52 -17.24 -7.15
CA HIS A 62 6.10 -17.67 -5.89
C HIS A 62 6.04 -16.55 -4.86
N HIS A 63 6.08 -16.92 -3.59
CA HIS A 63 6.28 -16.01 -2.47
C HIS A 63 7.28 -16.65 -1.49
N PRO A 64 8.03 -15.84 -0.74
CA PRO A 64 8.92 -16.33 0.31
C PRO A 64 8.14 -16.98 1.46
N GLU A 65 8.70 -18.05 2.00
CA GLU A 65 8.26 -18.73 3.22
C GLU A 65 9.11 -18.27 4.42
N ASP A 66 8.81 -18.74 5.63
CA ASP A 66 9.56 -18.47 6.87
C ASP A 66 9.73 -16.99 7.25
N LEU A 67 8.74 -16.18 6.90
CA LEU A 67 8.71 -14.76 7.25
C LEU A 67 8.01 -14.53 8.60
N PRO A 68 8.36 -13.45 9.34
CA PRO A 68 7.67 -13.06 10.57
C PRO A 68 6.23 -12.56 10.34
N TYR A 69 5.77 -12.57 9.09
CA TYR A 69 4.42 -12.21 8.65
C TYR A 69 3.99 -13.13 7.51
N ARG A 70 2.68 -13.24 7.29
CA ARG A 70 2.13 -14.03 6.18
C ARG A 70 2.45 -13.35 4.84
N ALA A 71 3.02 -14.09 3.89
CA ALA A 71 3.12 -13.71 2.49
C ALA A 71 2.16 -14.53 1.63
N THR A 72 1.87 -14.07 0.42
CA THR A 72 1.09 -14.81 -0.57
C THR A 72 1.55 -14.44 -1.98
N SER A 73 1.12 -15.21 -2.98
CA SER A 73 1.31 -14.93 -4.40
C SER A 73 -0.02 -15.00 -5.16
N LEU A 74 -0.06 -14.47 -6.39
CA LEU A 74 -1.24 -14.58 -7.26
C LEU A 74 -1.58 -16.06 -7.55
N GLU A 75 -0.54 -16.90 -7.75
CA GLU A 75 -0.66 -18.36 -7.85
C GLU A 75 -1.32 -18.99 -6.62
N ALA A 76 -0.79 -18.71 -5.42
CA ALA A 76 -1.31 -19.27 -4.17
C ALA A 76 -2.75 -18.81 -3.87
N ALA A 77 -3.16 -17.68 -4.42
CA ALA A 77 -4.53 -17.17 -4.36
C ALA A 77 -5.46 -17.73 -5.44
N GLY A 78 -5.01 -18.72 -6.24
CA GLY A 78 -5.82 -19.35 -7.28
C GLY A 78 -5.97 -18.52 -8.56
N ALA A 79 -5.13 -17.50 -8.74
CA ALA A 79 -5.13 -16.62 -9.90
C ALA A 79 -3.74 -16.53 -10.56
N PRO A 80 -3.18 -17.66 -11.05
CA PRO A 80 -1.84 -17.70 -11.60
C PRO A 80 -1.68 -16.67 -12.73
N THR A 81 -0.73 -15.77 -12.56
CA THR A 81 -0.54 -14.61 -13.44
C THR A 81 0.94 -14.38 -13.67
N ALA A 82 1.37 -14.32 -14.92
CA ALA A 82 2.75 -14.07 -15.28
C ALA A 82 3.17 -12.63 -14.94
N PRO A 83 4.43 -12.38 -14.50
CA PRO A 83 4.93 -11.04 -14.20
C PRO A 83 4.73 -10.02 -15.32
N ASP A 84 4.94 -10.41 -16.59
CA ASP A 84 4.81 -9.51 -17.74
C ASP A 84 3.38 -8.98 -17.89
N ARG A 85 2.37 -9.79 -17.58
CA ARG A 85 0.96 -9.33 -17.59
C ARG A 85 0.69 -8.29 -16.51
N VAL A 86 1.28 -8.46 -15.33
CA VAL A 86 1.17 -7.47 -14.24
C VAL A 86 1.86 -6.17 -14.66
N LEU A 87 3.04 -6.25 -15.29
CA LEU A 87 3.79 -5.09 -15.78
C LEU A 87 3.03 -4.32 -16.86
N GLU A 88 2.47 -5.00 -17.86
CA GLU A 88 1.65 -4.39 -18.91
C GLU A 88 0.39 -3.70 -18.33
N ALA A 89 -0.25 -4.33 -17.36
CA ALA A 89 -1.40 -3.74 -16.67
C ALA A 89 -0.99 -2.54 -15.82
N LEU A 90 0.20 -2.58 -15.22
CA LEU A 90 0.75 -1.51 -14.40
C LEU A 90 1.04 -0.25 -15.20
N ASP A 91 1.58 -0.37 -16.41
CA ASP A 91 1.81 0.78 -17.29
C ASP A 91 0.53 1.60 -17.50
N ARG A 92 -0.55 0.92 -17.90
CA ARG A 92 -1.88 1.55 -18.10
C ARG A 92 -2.43 2.13 -16.80
N ALA A 93 -2.38 1.37 -15.71
CA ALA A 93 -2.87 1.83 -14.41
C ALA A 93 -2.07 3.04 -13.91
N MET A 94 -0.76 3.07 -14.18
CA MET A 94 0.09 4.16 -13.75
C MET A 94 -0.22 5.44 -14.52
N ALA A 95 -0.42 5.37 -15.84
CA ALA A 95 -0.86 6.52 -16.63
C ALA A 95 -2.15 7.14 -16.07
N VAL A 96 -3.15 6.31 -15.73
CA VAL A 96 -4.41 6.76 -15.13
C VAL A 96 -4.18 7.46 -13.78
N ARG A 97 -3.40 6.84 -12.88
CA ARG A 97 -3.19 7.37 -11.53
C ARG A 97 -2.26 8.57 -11.48
N LEU A 98 -1.30 8.69 -12.39
CA LEU A 98 -0.49 9.92 -12.54
C LEU A 98 -1.34 11.08 -13.05
N ASN A 99 -2.24 10.82 -14.00
CA ASN A 99 -3.20 11.83 -14.45
C ASN A 99 -4.15 12.24 -13.32
N GLN A 100 -4.64 11.30 -12.52
CA GLN A 100 -5.43 11.61 -11.33
C GLN A 100 -4.64 12.43 -10.31
N TRP A 101 -3.36 12.14 -10.11
CA TRP A 101 -2.50 12.89 -9.18
C TRP A 101 -2.27 14.33 -9.64
N ASN A 102 -2.20 14.56 -10.97
CA ASN A 102 -2.14 15.89 -11.59
C ASN A 102 -1.08 16.81 -10.96
N GLY A 103 0.16 16.33 -10.85
CA GLY A 103 1.27 17.08 -10.24
C GLY A 103 1.05 17.46 -8.77
N GLY A 104 0.18 16.73 -8.05
CA GLY A 104 -0.18 17.00 -6.65
C GLY A 104 -1.56 17.62 -6.46
N ASN A 105 -2.09 18.34 -7.46
CA ASN A 105 -3.38 19.02 -7.34
C ASN A 105 -4.56 18.06 -7.18
N GLY A 106 -4.43 16.83 -7.68
CA GLY A 106 -5.46 15.80 -7.57
C GLY A 106 -5.31 14.88 -6.36
N PHE A 107 -4.38 15.18 -5.43
CA PHE A 107 -4.17 14.36 -4.23
C PHE A 107 -5.44 14.12 -3.40
N PRO A 108 -6.39 15.07 -3.22
CA PRO A 108 -7.64 14.78 -2.50
C PRO A 108 -8.44 13.61 -3.10
N SER A 109 -8.48 13.50 -4.44
CA SER A 109 -9.14 12.37 -5.12
C SER A 109 -8.35 11.07 -4.92
N VAL A 110 -7.02 11.11 -5.08
CA VAL A 110 -6.14 9.95 -4.83
C VAL A 110 -6.29 9.43 -3.40
N ARG A 111 -6.31 10.33 -2.41
CA ARG A 111 -6.52 10.02 -0.99
C ARG A 111 -7.87 9.36 -0.77
N THR A 112 -8.93 9.87 -1.37
CA THR A 112 -10.28 9.30 -1.24
C THR A 112 -10.32 7.87 -1.76
N ASP A 113 -9.71 7.61 -2.92
CA ASP A 113 -9.61 6.28 -3.50
C ASP A 113 -8.75 5.34 -2.63
N TRP A 114 -7.62 5.83 -2.13
CA TRP A 114 -6.74 5.06 -1.25
C TRP A 114 -7.47 4.65 0.04
N MET A 115 -8.19 5.58 0.66
CA MET A 115 -8.96 5.35 1.88
C MET A 115 -10.06 4.28 1.72
N ARG A 116 -10.65 4.12 0.53
CA ARG A 116 -11.63 3.05 0.26
C ARG A 116 -11.02 1.64 0.26
N HIS A 117 -9.69 1.55 0.09
CA HIS A 117 -8.98 0.28 -0.01
C HIS A 117 -7.99 0.08 1.13
N ALA A 118 -7.92 1.01 2.07
CA ALA A 118 -6.99 0.99 3.18
C ALA A 118 -7.29 -0.18 4.12
N LEU A 119 -6.24 -0.90 4.50
CA LEU A 119 -6.31 -1.94 5.52
C LEU A 119 -6.38 -1.29 6.90
N ALA A 120 -7.21 -1.88 7.78
CA ALA A 120 -7.32 -1.53 9.20
C ALA A 120 -7.79 -0.10 9.51
N ILE A 121 -8.48 0.58 8.59
CA ILE A 121 -9.17 1.82 8.90
C ILE A 121 -10.26 1.55 9.94
N GLY A 122 -10.22 2.30 11.02
CA GLY A 122 -11.10 2.16 12.17
C GLY A 122 -10.61 1.12 13.19
N ASP A 123 -9.60 0.31 12.88
CA ASP A 123 -9.06 -0.64 13.86
C ASP A 123 -7.97 0.02 14.71
N THR A 124 -7.69 -0.59 15.86
CA THR A 124 -6.50 -0.23 16.64
C THR A 124 -5.28 -0.87 15.99
N VAL A 125 -4.25 -0.07 15.72
CA VAL A 125 -2.98 -0.50 15.12
C VAL A 125 -1.82 0.01 15.97
N SER A 126 -0.68 -0.66 15.86
CA SER A 126 0.58 -0.25 16.49
C SER A 126 1.59 0.08 15.41
N VAL A 127 2.21 1.25 15.50
CA VAL A 127 3.18 1.76 14.54
C VAL A 127 4.53 1.96 15.22
N ARG A 128 5.55 1.28 14.72
CA ARG A 128 6.92 1.41 15.21
C ARG A 128 7.68 2.46 14.39
N ILE A 129 8.29 3.42 15.08
CA ILE A 129 8.99 4.59 14.54
C ILE A 129 10.36 4.67 15.22
N GLY A 130 11.40 4.12 14.59
CA GLY A 130 12.68 3.89 15.27
C GLY A 130 12.49 2.98 16.47
N GLU A 131 12.85 3.45 17.67
CA GLU A 131 12.68 2.74 18.94
C GLU A 131 11.31 2.99 19.61
N ARG A 132 10.53 3.94 19.10
CA ARG A 132 9.23 4.31 19.67
C ARG A 132 8.12 3.46 19.05
N GLU A 133 7.15 3.06 19.86
CA GLU A 133 5.90 2.47 19.39
C GLU A 133 4.71 3.37 19.76
N VAL A 134 3.81 3.58 18.81
CA VAL A 134 2.58 4.34 18.99
C VAL A 134 1.39 3.45 18.67
N THR A 135 0.47 3.30 19.63
CA THR A 135 -0.75 2.51 19.45
C THR A 135 -1.98 3.42 19.49
N GLY A 136 -2.90 3.23 18.54
CA GLY A 136 -4.13 4.01 18.44
C GLY A 136 -5.06 3.52 17.33
N ARG A 137 -6.28 4.05 17.30
CA ARG A 137 -7.23 3.80 16.22
C ARG A 137 -6.78 4.52 14.95
N PHE A 138 -6.64 3.80 13.83
CA PHE A 138 -6.33 4.39 12.54
C PHE A 138 -7.56 5.10 11.98
N GLU A 139 -7.60 6.43 12.07
CA GLU A 139 -8.77 7.22 11.64
C GLU A 139 -8.74 7.52 10.14
N SER A 140 -7.59 7.95 9.63
CA SER A 140 -7.41 8.41 8.25
C SER A 140 -5.95 8.66 7.92
N ILE A 141 -5.62 8.97 6.66
CA ILE A 141 -4.40 9.72 6.32
C ILE A 141 -4.68 11.23 6.20
N ASP A 142 -3.70 12.10 6.44
CA ASP A 142 -3.84 13.57 6.34
C ASP A 142 -3.75 14.06 4.87
N ALA A 143 -3.74 15.37 4.66
CA ALA A 143 -3.61 15.98 3.34
C ALA A 143 -2.23 15.81 2.68
N ARG A 144 -1.28 15.19 3.38
CA ARG A 144 0.07 14.85 2.90
C ARG A 144 0.29 13.33 2.82
N GLY A 145 -0.72 12.53 3.19
CA GLY A 145 -0.64 11.07 3.20
C GLY A 145 -0.05 10.45 4.47
N ALA A 146 0.18 11.25 5.51
CA ALA A 146 0.64 10.75 6.80
C ALA A 146 -0.52 10.09 7.56
N MET A 147 -0.27 8.98 8.24
CA MET A 147 -1.28 8.28 9.03
C MET A 147 -1.72 9.12 10.23
N MET A 148 -3.03 9.15 10.51
CA MET A 148 -3.62 9.79 11.69
C MET A 148 -4.14 8.72 12.64
N LEU A 149 -3.53 8.64 13.82
CA LEU A 149 -3.92 7.74 14.89
C LEU A 149 -4.62 8.50 16.01
N ARG A 150 -5.71 7.95 16.53
CA ARG A 150 -6.31 8.38 17.80
C ARG A 150 -5.81 7.49 18.92
N ARG A 151 -4.99 8.05 19.81
CA ARG A 151 -4.51 7.35 21.00
C ARG A 151 -5.64 7.15 22.01
N ARG A 152 -5.41 6.25 22.98
CA ARG A 152 -6.40 5.92 24.03
C ARG A 152 -6.77 7.12 24.91
N ASP A 153 -5.86 8.07 25.07
CA ASP A 153 -6.08 9.34 25.79
C ASP A 153 -6.88 10.37 24.96
N GLY A 154 -7.32 10.00 23.76
CA GLY A 154 -8.08 10.87 22.86
C GLY A 154 -7.21 11.81 22.02
N ILE A 155 -5.88 11.79 22.18
CA ILE A 155 -4.98 12.65 21.42
C ILE A 155 -4.81 12.09 19.99
N ALA A 156 -4.94 12.97 18.99
CA ALA A 156 -4.60 12.62 17.60
C ALA A 156 -3.09 12.75 17.40
N GLU A 157 -2.48 11.76 16.79
CA GLU A 157 -1.06 11.75 16.43
C GLU A 157 -0.88 11.50 14.94
N ILE A 158 -0.03 12.32 14.29
CA ILE A 158 0.28 12.21 12.86
C ILE A 158 1.61 11.46 12.71
N ILE A 159 1.57 10.34 11.98
CA ILE A 159 2.72 9.47 11.72
C ILE A 159 3.12 9.57 10.26
N THR A 160 4.34 10.06 9.99
CA THR A 160 4.85 10.30 8.64
C THR A 160 5.61 9.12 8.05
N ALA A 161 6.14 8.24 8.90
CA ALA A 161 6.82 7.00 8.53
C ALA A 161 6.76 6.00 9.68
N GLY A 162 6.87 4.71 9.39
CA GLY A 162 6.92 3.64 10.39
C GLY A 162 6.38 2.31 9.89
N ASP A 163 6.60 1.27 10.67
CA ASP A 163 6.11 -0.08 10.40
C ASP A 163 4.80 -0.32 11.14
N VAL A 164 3.73 -0.56 10.38
CA VAL A 164 2.40 -0.86 10.95
C VAL A 164 2.26 -2.35 11.23
N SER A 165 1.85 -2.67 12.44
CA SER A 165 1.41 -3.99 12.86
C SER A 165 -0.07 -3.96 13.23
N LEU A 166 -0.77 -5.03 12.85
CA LEU A 166 -2.16 -5.25 13.22
C LEU A 166 -2.21 -6.13 14.48
N PRO A 167 -3.24 -5.98 15.33
CA PRO A 167 -3.47 -6.91 16.42
C PRO A 167 -3.52 -8.34 15.86
N LYS A 168 -2.93 -9.31 16.57
CA LYS A 168 -3.17 -10.72 16.24
C LYS A 168 -4.66 -10.98 16.42
N ALA A 169 -5.29 -11.60 15.43
CA ALA A 169 -6.63 -12.14 15.62
C ALA A 169 -6.54 -13.22 16.71
N GLU A 170 -7.44 -13.17 17.70
CA GLU A 170 -7.59 -14.22 18.71
C GLU A 170 -8.09 -15.54 18.09
#